data_AF-A0A915YNA3-F1
#
_entry.id   AF-A0A915YNA3-F1
#
_cell.length_a   1.000
_cell.length_b   1.000
_cell.length_c   1.000
_cell.angle_alpha   90.00
_cell.angle_beta   90.00
_cell.angle_gamma   90.00
#
_symmetry.space_group_name_H-M   'P 1'
#
loop_
_entity.id
_entity.type
_entity.pdbx_description
1 polymer ?
#
loop_
_entity_poly.entity_id
_entity_poly.type
_entity_poly.pdbx_seq_one_letter_code
_entity_poly.pdbx_strand_id
1 'polypeptide(L)'
;MPSSVCKVLTSGKVVEDELYKFGIKCNYEHLYYFFIIDSEDRTFVEENIFSPTELKEIYTYNQKLLSNLLQYLLEYLGSYQLSTISDFRVWVFSSKPWQSAYN
;
A
#
# COMPACT_ATOMS: atom_id res chain seq x y z
N MET A 1 11.62 21.22 11.44
CA MET A 1 11.28 19.82 11.77
C MET A 1 9.79 19.81 12.07
N PRO A 2 8.90 19.31 11.22
CA PRO A 2 7.52 19.14 11.63
C PRO A 2 7.52 18.06 12.71
N SER A 3 7.08 18.44 13.91
CA SER A 3 6.80 17.52 15.01
C SER A 3 5.94 16.37 14.49
N SER A 4 6.41 15.14 14.63
CA SER A 4 5.62 13.94 14.33
C SER A 4 4.40 13.94 15.24
N VAL A 5 3.27 14.46 14.75
CA VAL A 5 2.01 14.42 15.47
C VAL A 5 1.44 13.02 15.25
N CYS A 6 1.54 12.16 16.27
CA CYS A 6 0.88 10.86 16.27
C CYS A 6 -0.63 11.05 16.04
N LYS A 7 -1.24 10.21 15.21
CA LYS A 7 -2.64 10.38 14.83
C LYS A 7 -3.55 9.97 16.00
N VAL A 8 -4.25 10.96 16.56
CA VAL A 8 -5.31 10.74 17.54
C VAL A 8 -6.65 10.58 16.81
N LEU A 9 -7.36 9.50 17.12
CA LEU A 9 -8.69 9.21 16.61
C LEU A 9 -9.77 9.93 17.42
N THR A 10 -10.98 10.05 16.87
CA THR A 10 -12.13 10.65 17.57
C THR A 10 -12.48 9.90 18.87
N SER A 11 -12.18 8.60 18.93
CA SER A 11 -12.32 7.77 20.13
C SER A 11 -11.31 8.09 21.24
N GLY A 12 -10.29 8.91 20.95
CA GLY A 12 -9.18 9.21 21.85
C GLY A 12 -8.00 8.25 21.75
N LYS A 13 -8.11 7.17 20.95
CA LYS A 13 -6.98 6.27 20.70
C LYS A 13 -5.88 6.96 19.90
N VAL A 14 -4.63 6.69 20.25
CA VAL A 14 -3.46 7.05 19.46
C VAL A 14 -3.12 5.86 18.57
N VAL A 15 -3.11 6.04 17.26
CA VAL A 15 -2.97 4.95 16.28
C VAL A 15 -1.67 4.17 16.51
N GLU A 16 -0.55 4.88 16.68
CA GLU A 16 0.77 4.28 16.89
C GLU A 16 0.84 3.47 18.19
N ASP A 17 0.19 3.90 19.27
CA ASP A 17 0.19 3.18 20.55
C ASP A 17 -0.57 1.86 20.44
N GLU A 18 -1.69 1.84 19.72
CA GLU A 18 -2.49 0.63 19.52
C GLU A 18 -1.78 -0.38 18.60
N LEU A 19 -1.14 0.11 17.54
CA LEU A 19 -0.28 -0.73 16.70
C LEU A 19 0.89 -1.31 17.47
N TYR A 20 1.52 -0.53 18.35
CA TYR A 20 2.60 -1.02 19.20
C TYR A 20 2.11 -2.12 20.15
N LYS A 21 0.98 -1.89 20.84
CA LYS A 21 0.37 -2.90 21.73
C LYS A 21 0.01 -4.18 21.01
N PHE A 22 -0.51 -4.08 19.78
CA PHE A 22 -0.76 -5.23 18.93
C PHE A 22 0.55 -5.95 18.58
N GLY A 23 1.58 -5.19 18.20
CA GLY A 23 2.85 -5.75 17.78
C GLY A 23 3.57 -6.55 18.87
N ILE A 24 3.46 -6.13 20.13
CA ILE A 24 3.98 -6.91 21.26
C ILE A 24 3.30 -8.28 21.40
N LYS A 25 2.04 -8.41 20.96
CA LYS A 25 1.27 -9.67 21.04
C LYS A 25 1.38 -10.53 19.78
N CYS A 26 1.61 -9.90 18.63
CA CYS A 26 1.59 -10.58 17.34
C CYS A 26 2.82 -11.46 17.18
N ASN A 27 2.60 -12.75 16.92
CA ASN A 27 3.64 -13.77 16.82
C ASN A 27 3.96 -14.21 15.38
N TYR A 28 3.48 -13.45 14.40
CA TYR A 28 3.70 -13.66 12.97
C TYR A 28 4.04 -12.34 12.27
N GLU A 29 4.54 -12.44 11.03
CA GLU A 29 4.84 -11.27 10.22
C GLU A 29 3.55 -10.60 9.72
N HIS A 30 3.40 -9.32 10.00
CA HIS A 30 2.22 -8.53 9.63
C HIS A 30 2.62 -7.08 9.28
N LEU A 31 1.82 -6.42 8.46
CA LEU A 31 2.10 -5.07 7.95
C LEU A 31 2.30 -3.98 9.03
N TYR A 32 1.88 -4.23 10.27
CA TYR A 32 2.03 -3.24 11.35
C TYR A 32 3.51 -2.97 11.68
N TYR A 33 4.41 -3.94 11.43
CA TYR A 33 5.85 -3.75 11.65
C TYR A 33 6.41 -2.58 10.83
N PHE A 34 5.78 -2.28 9.69
CA PHE A 34 6.15 -1.17 8.82
C PHE A 34 5.30 0.08 9.08
N PHE A 35 4.51 0.11 10.16
CA PHE A 35 3.48 1.13 10.42
C PHE A 35 2.48 1.29 9.27
N ILE A 36 2.22 0.20 8.55
CA ILE A 36 1.22 0.15 7.48
C ILE A 36 -0.07 -0.44 8.06
N ILE A 37 -1.17 0.29 7.87
CA ILE A 37 -2.51 -0.16 8.22
C ILE A 37 -3.27 -0.42 6.93
N ASP A 38 -3.66 -1.66 6.71
CA ASP A 38 -4.70 -2.00 5.74
C ASP A 38 -6.06 -1.88 6.43
N SER A 39 -6.89 -0.92 6.01
CA SER A 39 -8.19 -0.67 6.63
C SER A 39 -9.20 -1.81 6.41
N GLU A 40 -8.94 -2.68 5.43
CA GLU A 40 -9.80 -3.83 5.11
C GLU A 40 -9.31 -5.13 5.79
N ASP A 41 -8.17 -5.08 6.47
CA ASP A 41 -7.66 -6.21 7.23
C ASP A 41 -8.53 -6.46 8.47
N ARG A 42 -9.19 -7.62 8.48
CA ARG A 42 -10.12 -8.03 9.53
C ARG A 42 -9.43 -8.25 10.87
N THR A 43 -8.12 -8.52 10.87
CA THR A 43 -7.32 -8.71 12.09
C THR A 43 -7.50 -7.53 13.04
N PHE A 44 -7.57 -6.30 12.53
CA PHE A 44 -7.75 -5.11 13.37
C PHE A 44 -9.06 -5.10 14.15
N VAL A 45 -10.13 -5.67 13.58
CA VAL A 45 -11.44 -5.78 14.23
C VAL A 45 -11.50 -7.02 15.12
N GLU A 46 -11.01 -8.16 14.62
CA GLU A 46 -11.04 -9.45 15.34
C GLU A 46 -10.20 -9.41 16.62
N GLU A 47 -9.05 -8.74 16.60
CA GLU A 47 -8.17 -8.52 17.75
C GLU A 47 -8.57 -7.29 18.59
N ASN A 48 -9.72 -6.66 18.29
CA ASN A 48 -10.26 -5.48 18.98
C ASN A 48 -9.30 -4.27 19.05
N ILE A 49 -8.42 -4.13 18.05
CA ILE A 49 -7.45 -3.03 17.97
C ILE A 49 -8.19 -1.76 17.56
N PHE A 50 -8.93 -1.83 16.45
CA PHE A 50 -9.73 -0.74 15.91
C PHE A 50 -11.15 -1.20 15.58
N SER A 51 -12.12 -0.35 15.88
CA SER A 51 -13.50 -0.51 15.42
C SER A 51 -13.64 -0.17 13.93
N PRO A 52 -14.71 -0.63 13.25
CA PRO A 52 -14.95 -0.26 11.86
C PRO A 52 -15.03 1.26 11.62
N THR A 53 -15.54 2.01 12.60
CA THR A 53 -15.60 3.48 12.53
C THR A 53 -14.21 4.12 12.63
N GLU A 54 -13.36 3.60 13.52
CA GLU A 54 -11.96 4.03 13.64
C GLU A 54 -11.16 3.72 12.38
N LEU A 55 -11.33 2.52 11.79
CA LEU A 55 -10.68 2.16 10.52
C LEU A 55 -11.12 3.05 9.37
N LYS A 56 -12.41 3.42 9.31
CA LYS A 56 -12.91 4.40 8.33
C LYS A 56 -12.30 5.78 8.53
N GLU A 57 -12.12 6.22 9.78
CA GLU A 57 -11.44 7.48 10.08
C GLU A 57 -9.98 7.44 9.61
N ILE A 58 -9.26 6.34 9.88
CA ILE A 58 -7.87 6.13 9.44
C ILE A 58 -7.79 6.15 7.90
N TYR A 59 -8.67 5.42 7.21
CA TYR A 59 -8.68 5.34 5.75
C TYR A 59 -8.91 6.69 5.07
N THR A 60 -9.81 7.50 5.62
CA THR A 60 -10.16 8.81 5.07
C THR A 60 -9.19 9.91 5.49
N TYR A 61 -8.32 9.65 6.47
CA TYR A 61 -7.37 10.63 6.98
C TYR A 61 -6.28 10.96 5.95
N ASN A 62 -6.22 12.23 5.54
CA ASN A 62 -5.24 12.74 4.57
C ASN A 62 -5.14 11.85 3.32
N GLN A 63 -6.28 11.30 2.88
CA GLN A 63 -6.33 10.42 1.72
C GLN A 63 -5.77 11.16 0.51
N LYS A 64 -4.62 10.70 0.03
CA LYS A 64 -4.05 11.21 -1.22
C LYS A 64 -4.80 10.57 -2.36
N LEU A 65 -5.33 11.40 -3.26
CA LEU A 65 -5.85 10.89 -4.51
C LEU A 65 -4.72 10.18 -5.24
N LEU A 66 -4.90 8.89 -5.53
CA LEU A 66 -4.00 8.21 -6.43
C LEU A 66 -4.19 8.85 -7.80
N SER A 67 -3.12 9.44 -8.34
CA SER A 67 -3.18 9.96 -9.70
C SER A 67 -3.42 8.79 -10.67
N ASN A 68 -4.29 9.00 -11.65
CA ASN A 68 -4.47 8.02 -12.70
C ASN A 68 -3.14 7.78 -13.40
N LEU A 69 -2.80 6.52 -13.62
CA LEU A 69 -1.63 6.18 -14.40
C LEU A 69 -1.80 6.77 -15.82
N LEU A 70 -0.76 7.40 -16.34
CA LEU A 70 -0.80 7.99 -17.69
C LEU A 70 -1.14 6.89 -18.70
N GLN A 71 -2.04 7.20 -19.65
CA GLN A 71 -2.57 6.22 -20.59
C GLN A 71 -1.48 5.47 -21.35
N TYR A 72 -0.44 6.16 -21.82
CA TYR A 72 0.69 5.52 -22.51
C TYR A 72 1.44 4.53 -21.61
N LEU A 73 1.51 4.80 -20.31
CA LEU A 73 2.19 3.93 -19.34
C LEU A 73 1.31 2.72 -19.01
N LEU A 74 -0.01 2.90 -18.93
CA LEU A 74 -0.97 1.80 -18.84
C LEU A 74 -0.86 0.87 -20.04
N GLU A 75 -0.84 1.42 -21.26
CA GLU A 75 -0.69 0.65 -22.50
C GLU A 75 0.66 -0.06 -22.57
N TYR A 76 1.74 0.61 -22.15
CA TYR A 76 3.05 0.00 -22.09
C TYR A 76 3.09 -1.18 -21.11
N LEU A 77 2.57 -1.03 -19.89
CA LEU A 77 2.50 -2.13 -18.92
C LEU A 77 1.57 -3.24 -19.41
N GLY A 78 0.45 -2.88 -20.04
CA GLY A 78 -0.48 -3.82 -20.66
C GLY A 78 0.14 -4.63 -21.79
N SER A 79 1.13 -4.08 -22.51
CA SER A 79 1.85 -4.80 -23.57
C SER A 79 2.59 -6.06 -23.08
N TYR A 80 2.83 -6.18 -21.76
CA TYR A 80 3.45 -7.35 -21.15
C TYR A 80 2.45 -8.44 -20.76
N GLN A 81 1.14 -8.18 -20.86
CA GLN A 81 0.08 -9.17 -20.60
C GLN A 81 -0.05 -10.14 -21.79
N LEU A 82 0.98 -10.93 -22.00
CA LEU A 82 1.08 -11.89 -23.10
C LEU A 82 0.64 -13.28 -22.62
N SER A 83 0.00 -14.04 -23.51
CA SER A 83 -0.61 -15.33 -23.19
C SER A 83 0.42 -16.45 -22.97
N THR A 84 1.65 -16.28 -23.46
CA THR A 84 2.72 -17.27 -23.32
C THR A 84 4.03 -16.67 -22.83
N ILE A 85 4.83 -17.50 -22.15
CA ILE A 85 6.19 -17.14 -21.71
C ILE A 85 7.10 -16.87 -22.91
N SER A 86 6.89 -17.57 -24.03
CA SER A 86 7.68 -17.39 -25.26
C SER A 86 7.49 -15.98 -25.82
N ASP A 87 6.23 -15.55 -25.97
CA ASP A 87 5.90 -14.20 -26.46
C ASP A 87 6.42 -13.13 -25.51
N PHE A 88 6.28 -13.36 -24.20
CA PHE A 88 6.84 -12.48 -23.18
C PHE A 88 8.35 -12.29 -23.31
N ARG A 89 9.10 -13.38 -23.50
CA ARG A 89 10.56 -13.30 -23.70
C ARG A 89 10.92 -12.50 -24.95
N VAL A 90 10.26 -12.78 -26.08
CA VAL A 90 10.48 -12.03 -27.32
C VAL A 90 10.21 -10.53 -27.12
N TRP A 91 9.12 -10.18 -26.44
CA TRP A 91 8.76 -8.79 -26.19
C TRP A 91 9.74 -8.07 -25.25
N VAL A 92 10.16 -8.71 -24.16
CA VAL A 92 11.12 -8.15 -23.19
C VAL A 92 12.48 -7.90 -23.82
N PHE A 93 12.98 -8.83 -24.64
CA PHE A 93 14.29 -8.71 -25.28
C PHE A 93 14.28 -7.94 -26.59
N SER A 94 13.10 -7.55 -27.11
CA SER A 94 13.01 -6.66 -28.27
C SER A 94 13.53 -5.26 -27.93
N SER A 95 14.33 -4.69 -28.83
CA SER A 95 14.87 -3.34 -28.68
C SER A 95 13.73 -2.33 -28.56
N LYS A 96 13.70 -1.57 -27.46
CA LYS A 96 12.71 -0.50 -27.23
C LYS A 96 13.29 0.87 -27.60
N PRO A 97 12.47 1.81 -28.09
CA PRO A 97 12.93 3.14 -28.48
C PRO A 97 13.62 3.93 -27.37
N TRP A 98 13.31 3.67 -26.10
CA TRP A 98 13.95 4.34 -24.96
C TRP A 98 15.32 3.75 -24.60
N GLN A 99 15.68 2.55 -25.07
CA GLN A 99 16.97 1.93 -24.77
C GLN A 99 18.12 2.58 -25.53
N SER A 100 17.86 3.15 -26.71
CA SER A 100 18.87 3.89 -27.47
C SER A 100 19.31 5.20 -26.81
N ALA A 101 18.53 5.72 -25.84
CA ALA A 101 18.86 6.93 -25.11
C ALA A 101 19.88 6.71 -23.96
N TYR A 102 20.19 5.46 -23.64
CA TYR A 102 21.08 5.07 -22.53
C TYR A 102 22.29 4.22 -22.98
N ASN A 103 22.50 4.11 -24.30
CA ASN A 103 23.63 3.43 -24.93
C ASN A 103 24.65 4.43 -25.49
#